data_AF-A0A975AD90-F1
#
_entry.id   AF-A0A975AD90-F1
#
_cell.length_a   1.000
_cell.length_b   1.000
_cell.length_c   1.000
_cell.angle_alpha   90.00
_cell.angle_beta   90.00
_cell.angle_gamma   90.00
#
_symmetry.space_group_name_H-M   'P 1'
#
loop_
_entity.id
_entity.type
_entity.pdbx_description
1 polymer ?
#
loop_
_entity_poly.entity_id
_entity_poly.type
_entity_poly.pdbx_seq_one_letter_code
_entity_poly.pdbx_strand_id
1 'polypeptide(L)'
;MIFASSPAQRTFWLGEGALSIDKLTKKYDGRKVCLHGSDAHKLDRVGKPDGDRYTWIKGDATFESLRQACLEPKERAIVGEQPQKGALDYRVIERIIVSDADWMATPEIELAPGLVAIIGARGSGKTALADLIAAGAGAASTNESDQTFLQRARSHLAGSKVELTWADGETSDTELPPNFSFDHDVPRVQYLSQQFVERLCSSEGITDELLAEIERVIFEAHLYEDRLGASSFRELLDLRASHGRDLRRFAQNEMEDLAEQIETERVAGDELPGLKKEQVRLTALLAEDKRARGGLVVVGGEARAQRLEAVNGAVVAKQAEVDALKRRDKSLSDLADAIKDVTDRRLPAIRVELERDYASAGLTTTEWQNFDLRFTGDPASIVEQRLTAVHKATGELVGPGVPKPTKPAHELPPYVADDVELAVVPQQVVNV
;
A
#
# COMPACT_ATOMS: atom_id res chain seq x y z
N MET A 1 37.65 36.43 9.64
CA MET A 1 38.13 36.04 8.29
C MET A 1 39.50 35.41 8.43
N ILE A 2 39.80 34.41 7.60
CA ILE A 2 41.09 33.71 7.56
C ILE A 2 41.61 33.75 6.13
N PHE A 3 42.90 34.09 5.96
CA PHE A 3 43.54 34.04 4.65
C PHE A 3 44.15 32.66 4.43
N ALA A 4 43.32 31.71 3.98
CA ALA A 4 43.72 30.34 3.71
C ALA A 4 43.02 29.82 2.46
N SER A 5 43.80 29.26 1.54
CA SER A 5 43.30 28.75 0.26
C SER A 5 43.22 27.23 0.18
N SER A 6 43.66 26.50 1.20
CA SER A 6 43.55 25.03 1.19
C SER A 6 42.11 24.58 1.46
N PRO A 7 41.56 23.61 0.69
CA PRO A 7 40.23 23.05 0.94
C PRO A 7 40.05 22.54 2.38
N ALA A 8 41.06 21.87 2.94
CA ALA A 8 41.02 21.35 4.30
C ALA A 8 40.79 22.43 5.37
N GLN A 9 41.45 23.59 5.23
CA GLN A 9 41.20 24.71 6.15
C GLN A 9 39.81 25.32 5.95
N ARG A 10 39.31 25.39 4.72
CA ARG A 10 37.93 25.83 4.47
C ARG A 10 36.94 24.91 5.19
N THR A 11 37.04 23.60 5.01
CA THR A 11 36.18 22.61 5.69
C THR A 11 36.25 22.76 7.21
N PHE A 12 37.45 22.97 7.77
CA PHE A 12 37.63 23.24 9.19
C PHE A 12 36.90 24.50 9.65
N TRP A 13 37.12 25.65 9.00
CA TRP A 13 36.55 26.94 9.42
C TRP A 13 35.05 27.08 9.14
N LEU A 14 34.48 26.21 8.31
CA LEU A 14 33.03 26.05 8.10
C LEU A 14 32.37 25.19 9.18
N GLY A 15 33.14 24.46 10.00
CA GLY A 15 32.62 23.56 11.02
C GLY A 15 32.26 22.17 10.51
N GLU A 16 32.79 21.80 9.34
CA GLU A 16 32.55 20.51 8.65
C GLU A 16 33.73 19.54 8.80
N GLY A 17 34.73 19.92 9.61
CA GLY A 17 35.94 19.14 9.87
C GLY A 17 36.05 18.66 11.31
N ALA A 18 37.25 18.73 11.88
CA ALA A 18 37.54 18.23 13.23
C ALA A 18 36.81 18.97 14.38
N LEU A 19 36.34 20.20 14.14
CA LEU A 19 35.56 20.98 15.11
C LEU A 19 34.16 21.22 14.58
N SER A 20 33.15 20.95 15.42
CA SER A 20 31.77 21.33 15.15
C SER A 20 31.57 22.84 15.25
N ILE A 21 30.48 23.33 14.64
CA ILE A 21 30.08 24.75 14.68
C ILE A 21 30.05 25.27 16.13
N ASP A 22 29.46 24.52 17.08
CA ASP A 22 29.40 24.93 18.49
C ASP A 22 30.78 25.15 19.12
N LYS A 23 31.76 24.30 18.79
CA LYS A 23 33.12 24.44 19.30
C LYS A 23 33.83 25.64 18.66
N LEU A 24 33.59 25.90 17.37
CA LEU A 24 34.09 27.11 16.71
C LEU A 24 33.47 28.38 17.30
N THR A 25 32.17 28.38 17.59
CA THR A 25 31.49 29.50 18.27
C THR A 25 32.11 29.78 19.63
N LYS A 26 32.32 28.76 20.46
CA LYS A 26 32.92 28.93 21.79
C LYS A 26 34.37 29.40 21.77
N LYS A 27 35.19 28.93 20.83
CA LYS A 27 36.64 29.16 20.84
C LYS A 27 37.08 30.33 19.96
N TYR A 28 36.35 30.61 18.88
CA TYR A 28 36.76 31.52 17.82
C TYR A 28 35.67 32.51 17.42
N ASP A 29 34.56 32.61 18.15
CA ASP A 29 33.44 33.49 17.80
C ASP A 29 32.87 33.17 16.40
N GLY A 30 32.65 31.88 16.17
CA GLY A 30 31.89 31.35 15.05
C GLY A 30 32.74 30.87 13.87
N ARG A 31 32.04 30.51 12.80
CA ARG A 31 32.64 30.12 11.51
C ARG A 31 33.42 31.29 10.91
N LYS A 32 34.47 31.00 10.15
CA LYS A 32 35.28 32.04 9.51
C LYS A 32 35.33 31.84 8.00
N VAL A 33 35.08 32.92 7.26
CA VAL A 33 35.29 32.93 5.81
C VAL A 33 36.77 32.75 5.50
N CYS A 34 37.07 31.84 4.56
CA CYS A 34 38.41 31.59 4.05
C CYS A 34 38.55 32.28 2.69
N LEU A 35 39.50 33.20 2.59
CA LEU A 35 39.83 33.88 1.33
C LEU A 35 41.28 33.59 0.97
N HIS A 36 41.61 33.65 -0.31
CA HIS A 36 42.99 33.54 -0.74
C HIS A 36 43.66 34.92 -0.74
N GLY A 37 44.75 35.04 0.03
CA GLY A 37 45.65 36.20 -0.04
C GLY A 37 46.70 36.01 -1.14
N SER A 38 47.00 37.08 -1.88
CA SER A 38 48.08 37.10 -2.87
C SER A 38 49.43 37.31 -2.16
N ASP A 39 50.35 36.34 -2.31
CA ASP A 39 51.75 36.42 -1.83
C ASP A 39 52.73 36.32 -3.02
N ALA A 40 52.42 37.05 -4.10
CA ALA A 40 53.20 37.01 -5.34
C ALA A 40 54.56 37.71 -5.18
N HIS A 41 55.64 36.95 -5.36
CA HIS A 41 57.03 37.47 -5.31
C HIS A 41 57.54 37.93 -6.70
N LYS A 42 56.68 37.89 -7.72
CA LYS A 42 56.96 38.29 -9.11
C LYS A 42 55.69 38.84 -9.76
N LEU A 43 55.85 39.80 -10.68
CA LEU A 43 54.76 40.47 -11.39
C LEU A 43 53.87 39.52 -12.19
N ASP A 44 54.45 38.49 -12.82
CA ASP A 44 53.75 37.50 -13.64
C ASP A 44 52.82 36.58 -12.83
N ARG A 45 53.00 36.52 -11.50
CA ARG A 45 52.19 35.75 -10.55
C ARG A 45 51.11 36.56 -9.85
N VAL A 46 51.06 37.88 -10.05
CA VAL A 46 50.02 38.73 -9.45
C VAL A 46 48.67 38.34 -10.04
N GLY A 47 47.70 38.08 -9.16
CA GLY A 47 46.36 37.65 -9.56
C GLY A 47 46.28 36.24 -10.17
N LYS A 48 47.34 35.43 -10.09
CA LYS A 48 47.38 34.03 -10.57
C LYS A 48 47.68 33.09 -9.41
N PRO A 49 46.65 32.72 -8.63
CA PRO A 49 46.83 31.89 -7.45
C PRO A 49 47.22 30.45 -7.82
N ASP A 50 48.09 29.83 -7.02
CA ASP A 50 48.52 28.44 -7.25
C ASP A 50 47.32 27.49 -7.27
N GLY A 51 47.20 26.70 -8.34
CA GLY A 51 46.10 25.76 -8.56
C GLY A 51 44.76 26.44 -8.87
N ASP A 52 44.81 27.64 -9.47
CA ASP A 52 43.65 28.43 -9.88
C ASP A 52 42.65 28.67 -8.74
N ARG A 53 43.18 28.84 -7.52
CA ARG A 53 42.39 29.04 -6.30
C ARG A 53 41.93 30.48 -6.15
N TYR A 54 41.11 30.95 -7.09
CA TYR A 54 40.51 32.28 -7.05
C TYR A 54 39.52 32.40 -5.90
N THR A 55 39.42 33.60 -5.34
CA THR A 55 38.41 33.92 -4.32
C THR A 55 37.19 34.48 -5.00
N TRP A 56 36.08 33.78 -4.90
CA TRP A 56 34.77 34.22 -5.38
C TRP A 56 33.91 34.61 -4.18
N ILE A 57 33.42 35.84 -4.19
CA ILE A 57 32.49 36.36 -3.18
C ILE A 57 31.17 36.67 -3.87
N LYS A 58 30.06 36.16 -3.33
CA LYS A 58 28.71 36.40 -3.85
C LYS A 58 28.24 37.81 -3.45
N GLY A 59 28.18 38.70 -4.43
CA GLY A 59 27.65 40.07 -4.31
C GLY A 59 28.50 41.07 -5.08
N ASP A 60 28.08 42.33 -5.06
CA ASP A 60 28.79 43.42 -5.72
C ASP A 60 30.18 43.64 -5.10
N ALA A 61 31.06 44.33 -5.82
CA ALA A 61 32.39 44.71 -5.34
C ALA A 61 32.35 45.83 -4.28
N THR A 62 31.63 45.60 -3.18
CA THR A 62 31.43 46.53 -2.05
C THR A 62 31.87 45.88 -0.74
N PHE A 63 32.15 46.72 0.26
CA PHE A 63 32.49 46.23 1.61
C PHE A 63 31.35 45.42 2.24
N GLU A 64 30.09 45.72 1.88
CA GLU A 64 28.93 45.00 2.39
C GLU A 64 28.94 43.53 1.97
N SER A 65 29.25 43.24 0.70
CA SER A 65 29.39 41.85 0.22
C SER A 65 30.44 41.08 1.01
N LEU A 66 31.56 41.71 1.36
CA LEU A 66 32.60 41.12 2.19
C LEU A 66 32.11 40.87 3.63
N ARG A 67 31.33 41.80 4.19
CA ARG A 67 30.69 41.63 5.51
C ARG A 67 29.71 40.47 5.50
N GLN A 68 28.84 40.38 4.49
CA GLN A 68 27.89 39.28 4.31
C GLN A 68 28.60 37.94 4.16
N ALA A 69 29.71 37.89 3.40
CA ALA A 69 30.53 36.69 3.29
C ALA A 69 31.12 36.22 4.64
N CYS A 70 31.34 37.13 5.60
CA CYS A 70 31.75 36.74 6.94
C CYS A 70 30.61 36.15 7.77
N LEU A 71 29.35 36.55 7.52
CA LEU A 71 28.16 36.04 8.21
C LEU A 71 27.76 34.65 7.66
N GLU A 72 27.82 34.48 6.34
CA GLU A 72 27.41 33.26 5.62
C GLU A 72 28.58 32.67 4.81
N PRO A 73 29.68 32.25 5.46
CA PRO A 73 30.95 31.92 4.80
C PRO A 73 30.88 30.72 3.86
N LYS A 74 29.91 29.82 4.05
CA LYS A 74 29.73 28.63 3.19
C LYS A 74 29.10 29.00 1.85
N GLU A 75 28.08 29.86 1.89
CA GLU A 75 27.21 30.15 0.74
C GLU A 75 27.69 31.35 -0.08
N ARG A 76 28.43 32.26 0.55
CA ARG A 76 28.85 33.53 -0.07
C ARG A 76 30.32 33.61 -0.43
N ALA A 77 31.14 32.62 -0.07
CA ALA A 77 32.55 32.62 -0.41
C ALA A 77 33.06 31.22 -0.76
N ILE A 78 33.79 31.15 -1.87
CA ILE A 78 34.50 29.94 -2.29
C ILE A 78 35.89 30.31 -2.79
N VAL A 79 36.83 29.41 -2.49
CA VAL A 79 38.16 29.43 -3.08
C VAL A 79 38.24 28.27 -4.07
N GLY A 80 38.38 28.56 -5.35
CA GLY A 80 38.38 27.57 -6.42
C GLY A 80 38.50 28.18 -7.81
N GLU A 81 38.62 27.32 -8.82
CA GLU A 81 38.81 27.72 -10.22
C GLU A 81 37.62 28.52 -10.76
N GLN A 82 36.40 28.07 -10.44
CA GLN A 82 35.17 28.71 -10.87
C GLN A 82 34.29 29.07 -9.67
N PRO A 83 33.43 30.10 -9.80
CA PRO A 83 32.43 30.39 -8.80
C PRO A 83 31.48 29.21 -8.64
N GLN A 84 30.77 29.16 -7.52
CA GLN A 84 29.75 28.14 -7.30
C GLN A 84 28.67 28.25 -8.40
N LYS A 85 28.47 27.17 -9.17
CA LYS A 85 27.44 27.13 -10.21
C LYS A 85 26.05 27.22 -9.55
N GLY A 86 25.25 28.16 -10.03
CA GLY A 86 23.86 28.33 -9.64
C GLY A 86 22.92 27.43 -10.44
N ALA A 87 21.68 27.89 -10.62
CA ALA A 87 20.79 27.32 -11.61
C ALA A 87 21.38 27.48 -13.03
N LEU A 88 20.94 26.65 -13.97
CA LEU A 88 21.32 26.75 -15.37
C LEU A 88 20.85 28.10 -15.93
N ASP A 89 21.69 28.77 -16.71
CA ASP A 89 21.48 30.16 -17.14
C ASP A 89 20.13 30.38 -17.85
N TYR A 90 19.69 29.43 -18.69
CA TYR A 90 18.39 29.46 -19.38
C TYR A 90 17.16 29.39 -18.46
N ARG A 91 17.36 29.13 -17.15
CA ARG A 91 16.32 29.10 -16.11
C ARG A 91 16.39 30.31 -15.17
N VAL A 92 17.30 31.26 -15.41
CA VAL A 92 17.51 32.42 -14.56
C VAL A 92 17.06 33.66 -15.31
N ILE A 93 16.11 34.40 -14.72
CA ILE A 93 15.73 35.73 -15.19
C ILE A 93 16.75 36.71 -14.62
N GLU A 94 17.48 37.40 -15.48
CA GLU A 94 18.50 38.38 -15.12
C GLU A 94 17.89 39.78 -14.99
N ARG A 95 16.88 40.09 -15.81
CA ARG A 95 16.30 41.43 -15.85
C ARG A 95 14.86 41.42 -16.33
N ILE A 96 14.08 42.35 -15.79
CA ILE A 96 12.75 42.72 -16.30
C ILE A 96 12.76 44.20 -16.72
N ILE A 97 12.20 44.47 -17.90
CA ILE A 97 11.95 45.81 -18.42
C ILE A 97 10.46 45.94 -18.74
N VAL A 98 9.84 47.01 -18.26
CA VAL A 98 8.46 47.38 -18.58
C VAL A 98 8.48 48.70 -19.35
N SER A 99 8.16 48.63 -20.64
CA SER A 99 8.09 49.78 -21.54
C SER A 99 6.68 50.35 -21.60
N ASP A 100 6.58 51.63 -21.96
CA ASP A 100 5.31 52.35 -22.17
C ASP A 100 4.38 52.27 -20.93
N ALA A 101 4.97 52.40 -19.75
CA ALA A 101 4.32 52.26 -18.45
C ALA A 101 4.59 53.46 -17.55
N ASP A 102 4.00 54.62 -17.86
CA ASP A 102 4.15 55.87 -17.08
C ASP A 102 3.74 55.75 -15.60
N TRP A 103 2.96 54.72 -15.28
CA TRP A 103 2.51 54.39 -13.93
C TRP A 103 3.57 53.64 -13.10
N MET A 104 4.65 53.14 -13.72
CA MET A 104 5.73 52.42 -13.06
C MET A 104 6.95 53.33 -12.85
N ALA A 105 7.28 53.58 -11.58
CA ALA A 105 8.41 54.44 -11.22
C ALA A 105 9.79 53.84 -11.56
N THR A 106 9.89 52.50 -11.58
CA THR A 106 11.14 51.77 -11.84
C THR A 106 10.88 50.78 -12.98
N PRO A 107 11.05 51.21 -14.25
CA PRO A 107 10.72 50.38 -15.41
C PRO A 107 11.73 49.26 -15.67
N GLU A 108 12.97 49.39 -15.18
CA GLU A 108 14.02 48.38 -15.32
C GLU A 108 14.47 47.89 -13.95
N ILE A 109 14.44 46.57 -13.74
CA ILE A 109 14.85 45.91 -12.50
C ILE A 109 15.76 44.73 -12.85
N GLU A 110 17.00 44.78 -12.36
CA GLU A 110 17.92 43.64 -12.38
C GLU A 110 17.57 42.67 -11.25
N LEU A 111 17.64 41.36 -11.55
CA LEU A 111 17.34 40.28 -10.63
C LEU A 111 18.59 39.44 -10.39
N ALA A 112 18.88 39.17 -9.11
CA ALA A 112 19.98 38.30 -8.75
C ALA A 112 19.59 36.82 -8.97
N PRO A 113 20.56 35.96 -9.35
CA PRO A 113 20.31 34.53 -9.46
C PRO A 113 19.98 33.88 -8.11
N GLY A 114 19.00 32.98 -8.13
CA GLY A 114 18.55 32.21 -6.96
C GLY A 114 17.32 32.83 -6.29
N LEU A 115 17.36 32.97 -4.96
CA LEU A 115 16.23 33.48 -4.20
C LEU A 115 16.25 35.01 -4.12
N VAL A 116 15.27 35.66 -4.74
CA VAL A 116 15.03 37.10 -4.63
C VAL A 116 13.83 37.35 -3.71
N ALA A 117 14.04 38.12 -2.65
CA ALA A 117 12.98 38.51 -1.72
C ALA A 117 12.51 39.94 -1.99
N ILE A 118 11.25 40.10 -2.41
CA ILE A 118 10.63 41.41 -2.67
C ILE A 118 9.89 41.86 -1.41
N ILE A 119 10.39 42.92 -0.76
CA ILE A 119 9.82 43.46 0.48
C ILE A 119 9.30 44.89 0.29
N GLY A 120 8.31 45.29 1.09
CA GLY A 120 7.72 46.63 1.01
C GLY A 120 6.34 46.71 1.66
N ALA A 121 5.81 47.93 1.81
CA ALA A 121 4.51 48.18 2.42
C ALA A 121 3.34 47.55 1.63
N ARG A 122 2.18 47.37 2.29
CA ARG A 122 0.96 46.92 1.59
C ARG A 122 0.60 47.92 0.49
N GLY A 123 0.32 47.42 -0.71
CA GLY A 123 0.00 48.26 -1.87
C GLY A 123 1.21 48.82 -2.63
N SER A 124 2.45 48.47 -2.26
CA SER A 124 3.66 48.96 -2.94
C SER A 124 3.97 48.29 -4.28
N GLY A 125 3.04 47.53 -4.87
CA GLY A 125 3.24 46.88 -6.18
C GLY A 125 3.99 45.54 -6.19
N LYS A 126 4.24 44.88 -5.04
CA LYS A 126 4.96 43.59 -5.00
C LYS A 126 4.30 42.49 -5.83
N THR A 127 3.01 42.27 -5.61
CA THR A 127 2.22 41.29 -6.39
C THR A 127 2.18 41.69 -7.86
N ALA A 128 2.05 42.99 -8.16
CA ALA A 128 2.08 43.48 -9.54
C ALA A 128 3.40 43.13 -10.25
N LEU A 129 4.55 43.31 -9.58
CA LEU A 129 5.85 42.91 -10.15
C LEU A 129 5.93 41.41 -10.41
N ALA A 130 5.48 40.58 -9.46
CA ALA A 130 5.46 39.12 -9.65
C ALA A 130 4.57 38.71 -10.83
N ASP A 131 3.40 39.35 -10.98
CA ASP A 131 2.47 39.09 -12.08
C ASP A 131 3.06 39.52 -13.44
N LEU A 132 3.78 40.65 -13.48
CA LEU A 132 4.46 41.13 -14.69
C LEU A 132 5.59 40.18 -15.12
N ILE A 133 6.38 39.68 -14.16
CA ILE A 133 7.40 38.65 -14.42
C ILE A 133 6.74 37.39 -14.99
N ALA A 134 5.62 36.95 -14.40
CA ALA A 134 4.88 35.80 -14.91
C ALA A 134 4.36 36.03 -16.34
N ALA A 135 3.85 37.22 -16.64
CA ALA A 135 3.41 37.56 -18.00
C ALA A 135 4.56 37.54 -19.01
N GLY A 136 5.68 38.20 -18.71
CA GLY A 136 6.86 38.20 -19.59
C GLY A 136 7.48 36.81 -19.82
N ALA A 137 7.20 35.86 -18.92
CA ALA A 137 7.63 34.47 -19.04
C ALA A 137 6.58 33.54 -19.67
N GLY A 138 5.42 34.07 -20.10
CA GLY A 138 4.31 33.25 -20.62
C GLY A 138 3.60 32.40 -19.56
N ALA A 139 3.80 32.70 -18.28
CA ALA A 139 3.29 31.95 -17.13
C ALA A 139 2.17 32.69 -16.36
N ALA A 140 1.60 33.76 -16.93
CA ALA A 140 0.53 34.51 -16.29
C ALA A 140 -0.71 33.62 -16.06
N SER A 141 -1.33 33.74 -14.88
CA SER A 141 -2.53 32.96 -14.56
C SER A 141 -3.69 33.32 -15.46
N THR A 142 -4.26 32.29 -16.11
CA THR A 142 -5.49 32.36 -16.91
C THR A 142 -6.76 32.18 -16.07
N ASN A 143 -6.62 31.78 -14.79
CA ASN A 143 -7.76 31.52 -13.93
C ASN A 143 -8.40 32.82 -13.46
N GLU A 144 -9.67 33.04 -13.82
CA GLU A 144 -10.44 34.22 -13.38
C GLU A 144 -10.59 34.30 -11.85
N SER A 145 -10.52 33.14 -11.18
CA SER A 145 -10.58 33.03 -9.72
C SER A 145 -9.37 33.61 -8.99
N ASP A 146 -8.27 33.91 -9.68
CA ASP A 146 -7.02 34.35 -9.05
C ASP A 146 -6.94 35.87 -8.85
N GLN A 147 -7.85 36.62 -9.49
CA GLN A 147 -7.97 38.08 -9.45
C GLN A 147 -6.62 38.81 -9.42
N THR A 148 -5.74 38.43 -10.35
CA THR A 148 -4.37 38.96 -10.42
C THR A 148 -4.36 40.46 -10.71
N PHE A 149 -3.23 41.12 -10.46
CA PHE A 149 -3.05 42.53 -10.81
C PHE A 149 -3.32 42.77 -12.30
N LEU A 150 -2.85 41.87 -13.17
CA LEU A 150 -3.05 41.97 -14.62
C LEU A 150 -4.53 41.95 -15.01
N GLN A 151 -5.34 41.11 -14.35
CA GLN A 151 -6.78 41.03 -14.58
C GLN A 151 -7.49 42.28 -14.06
N ARG A 152 -7.14 42.74 -12.85
CA ARG A 152 -7.79 43.87 -12.19
C ARG A 152 -7.46 45.23 -12.81
N ALA A 153 -6.22 45.41 -13.29
CA ALA A 153 -5.73 46.67 -13.86
C ALA A 153 -5.78 46.69 -15.40
N ARG A 154 -6.45 45.72 -16.04
CA ARG A 154 -6.45 45.50 -17.48
C ARG A 154 -6.64 46.77 -18.33
N SER A 155 -7.53 47.67 -17.93
CA SER A 155 -7.80 48.93 -18.64
C SER A 155 -6.67 49.96 -18.56
N HIS A 156 -5.80 49.85 -17.56
CA HIS A 156 -4.68 50.76 -17.30
C HIS A 156 -3.34 50.22 -17.79
N LEU A 157 -3.29 48.94 -18.18
CA LEU A 157 -2.09 48.28 -18.69
C LEU A 157 -2.00 48.30 -20.22
N ALA A 158 -3.08 48.72 -20.90
CA ALA A 158 -3.17 48.69 -22.35
C ALA A 158 -2.07 49.56 -22.99
N GLY A 159 -1.28 48.94 -23.87
CA GLY A 159 -0.18 49.60 -24.58
C GLY A 159 1.17 49.52 -23.87
N SER A 160 1.23 49.00 -22.64
CA SER A 160 2.51 48.69 -21.98
C SER A 160 3.05 47.33 -22.46
N LYS A 161 4.36 47.17 -22.43
CA LYS A 161 5.06 45.93 -22.81
C LYS A 161 5.98 45.46 -21.70
N VAL A 162 6.01 44.16 -21.42
CA VAL A 162 7.00 43.55 -20.51
C VAL A 162 7.97 42.69 -21.31
N GLU A 163 9.26 42.83 -21.01
CA GLU A 163 10.36 42.07 -21.59
C GLU A 163 11.23 41.51 -20.47
N LEU A 164 11.60 40.24 -20.58
CA LEU A 164 12.54 39.56 -19.71
C LEU A 164 13.82 39.26 -20.47
N THR A 165 14.97 39.51 -19.83
CA THR A 165 16.27 39.01 -20.26
C THR A 165 16.63 37.80 -19.39
N TRP A 166 16.94 36.68 -20.02
CA TRP A 166 17.42 35.45 -19.38
C TRP A 166 18.95 35.46 -19.31
N ALA A 167 19.54 34.76 -18.33
CA ALA A 167 20.99 34.79 -18.11
C ALA A 167 21.80 34.10 -19.23
N ASP A 168 21.16 33.34 -20.11
CA ASP A 168 21.75 32.80 -21.33
C ASP A 168 21.77 33.80 -22.51
N GLY A 169 21.21 34.99 -22.30
CA GLY A 169 21.08 36.06 -23.29
C GLY A 169 19.80 35.99 -24.13
N GLU A 170 18.94 34.99 -23.95
CA GLU A 170 17.64 34.97 -24.61
C GLU A 170 16.71 36.04 -24.01
N THR A 171 15.70 36.45 -24.79
CA THR A 171 14.68 37.41 -24.36
C THR A 171 13.29 36.83 -24.59
N SER A 172 12.36 37.10 -23.67
CA SER A 172 10.94 36.79 -23.84
C SER A 172 10.09 38.02 -23.50
N ASP A 173 9.07 38.29 -24.30
CA ASP A 173 8.25 39.48 -24.15
C ASP A 173 6.77 39.21 -24.36
N THR A 174 5.93 40.07 -23.78
CA THR A 174 4.49 40.13 -24.08
C THR A 174 3.98 41.56 -23.98
N GLU A 175 3.01 41.88 -24.84
CA GLU A 175 2.18 43.06 -24.65
C GLU A 175 1.23 42.86 -23.46
N LEU A 176 0.86 43.95 -22.81
CA LEU A 176 -0.10 43.96 -21.72
C LEU A 176 -1.42 44.61 -22.17
N PRO A 177 -2.57 44.03 -21.79
CA PRO A 177 -2.72 42.76 -21.08
C PRO A 177 -2.33 41.55 -21.96
N PRO A 178 -1.75 40.48 -21.37
CA PRO A 178 -1.27 39.33 -22.13
C PRO A 178 -2.39 38.66 -22.91
N ASN A 179 -2.09 38.26 -24.15
CA ASN A 179 -3.00 37.44 -24.94
C ASN A 179 -2.72 35.97 -24.64
N PHE A 180 -3.69 35.29 -24.04
CA PHE A 180 -3.56 33.88 -23.66
C PHE A 180 -3.79 32.98 -24.89
N SER A 181 -2.84 32.98 -25.83
CA SER A 181 -2.84 32.02 -26.93
C SER A 181 -2.26 30.69 -26.47
N PHE A 182 -2.99 29.60 -26.73
CA PHE A 182 -2.65 28.22 -26.34
C PHE A 182 -1.52 27.58 -27.17
N ASP A 183 -0.54 28.35 -27.66
CA ASP A 183 0.57 27.78 -28.42
C ASP A 183 1.63 27.20 -27.48
N HIS A 184 1.42 25.93 -27.14
CA HIS A 184 2.35 24.78 -27.04
C HIS A 184 3.80 24.88 -26.52
N ASP A 185 4.23 25.94 -25.82
CA ASP A 185 5.47 25.86 -25.02
C ASP A 185 5.17 25.80 -23.52
N VAL A 186 5.70 24.78 -22.84
CA VAL A 186 5.64 24.68 -21.38
C VAL A 186 6.42 25.87 -20.80
N PRO A 187 5.79 26.75 -20.00
CA PRO A 187 6.46 27.94 -19.50
C PRO A 187 7.67 27.56 -18.64
N ARG A 188 8.79 28.27 -18.83
CA ARG A 188 10.03 28.09 -18.03
C ARG A 188 9.84 28.50 -16.56
N VAL A 189 8.77 29.24 -16.26
CA VAL A 189 8.42 29.77 -14.95
C VAL A 189 7.16 29.10 -14.43
N GLN A 190 7.22 28.67 -13.17
CA GLN A 190 6.03 28.29 -12.40
C GLN A 190 5.61 29.49 -11.55
N TYR A 191 4.47 30.09 -11.88
CA TYR A 191 3.90 31.21 -11.12
C TYR A 191 2.81 30.72 -10.16
N LEU A 192 2.87 31.19 -8.91
CA LEU A 192 1.89 30.91 -7.87
C LEU A 192 1.23 32.23 -7.45
N SER A 193 -0.04 32.41 -7.79
CA SER A 193 -0.76 33.65 -7.47
C SER A 193 -1.05 33.77 -5.98
N GLN A 194 -1.22 35.00 -5.49
CA GLN A 194 -1.53 35.24 -4.08
C GLN A 194 -2.82 34.52 -3.66
N GLN A 195 -3.89 34.62 -4.46
CA GLN A 195 -5.16 33.96 -4.16
C GLN A 195 -5.06 32.44 -4.26
N PHE A 196 -4.23 31.91 -5.17
CA PHE A 196 -3.93 30.49 -5.21
C PHE A 196 -3.26 30.03 -3.91
N VAL A 197 -2.20 30.72 -3.45
CA VAL A 197 -1.52 30.38 -2.19
C VAL A 197 -2.45 30.54 -0.98
N GLU A 198 -3.30 31.57 -0.94
CA GLU A 198 -4.30 31.76 0.13
C GLU A 198 -5.33 30.64 0.16
N ARG A 199 -5.79 30.15 -1.01
CA ARG A 199 -6.66 28.97 -1.11
C ARG A 199 -5.97 27.71 -0.63
N LEU A 200 -4.73 27.48 -1.08
CA LEU A 200 -3.91 26.32 -0.66
C LEU A 200 -3.68 26.29 0.85
N CYS A 201 -3.55 27.46 1.48
CA CYS A 201 -3.30 27.61 2.91
C CYS A 201 -4.59 27.81 3.74
N SER A 202 -5.77 27.77 3.11
CA SER A 202 -7.03 27.94 3.83
C SER A 202 -7.30 26.76 4.77
N SER A 203 -7.96 27.03 5.90
CA SER A 203 -8.11 26.07 7.01
C SER A 203 -9.03 24.87 6.73
N GLU A 204 -9.54 24.72 5.51
CA GLU A 204 -10.35 23.56 5.08
C GLU A 204 -9.46 22.39 4.65
N GLY A 205 -8.56 21.95 5.53
CA GLY A 205 -7.70 20.78 5.31
C GLY A 205 -6.73 20.91 4.13
N ILE A 206 -5.95 19.86 3.88
CA ILE A 206 -5.26 19.71 2.60
C ILE A 206 -6.36 19.55 1.56
N THR A 207 -6.63 20.58 0.76
CA THR A 207 -7.58 20.46 -0.34
C THR A 207 -7.07 19.40 -1.33
N ASP A 208 -7.98 18.65 -1.95
CA ASP A 208 -7.62 17.66 -2.98
C ASP A 208 -6.78 18.27 -4.11
N GLU A 209 -6.93 19.59 -4.36
CA GLU A 209 -6.12 20.37 -5.31
C GLU A 209 -4.64 20.50 -4.86
N LEU A 210 -4.37 20.81 -3.59
CA LEU A 210 -3.00 20.87 -3.06
C LEU A 210 -2.35 19.49 -3.13
N LEU A 211 -3.11 18.44 -2.77
CA LEU A 211 -2.61 17.08 -2.82
C LEU A 211 -2.26 16.70 -4.25
N ALA A 212 -3.13 16.99 -5.23
CA ALA A 212 -2.88 16.71 -6.63
C ALA A 212 -1.65 17.44 -7.18
N GLU A 213 -1.44 18.70 -6.78
CA GLU A 213 -0.27 19.47 -7.21
C GLU A 213 1.03 18.94 -6.58
N ILE A 214 1.00 18.58 -5.29
CA ILE A 214 2.15 17.93 -4.62
C ILE A 214 2.46 16.59 -5.30
N GLU A 215 1.45 15.77 -5.56
CA GLU A 215 1.58 14.49 -6.28
C GLU A 215 2.23 14.71 -7.66
N ARG A 216 1.77 15.71 -8.42
CA ARG A 216 2.32 16.09 -9.73
C ARG A 216 3.79 16.48 -9.64
N VAL A 217 4.14 17.39 -8.74
CA VAL A 217 5.51 17.88 -8.55
C VAL A 217 6.45 16.74 -8.14
N ILE A 218 6.01 15.87 -7.21
CA ILE A 218 6.80 14.70 -6.81
C ILE A 218 7.03 13.78 -8.02
N PHE A 219 6.01 13.55 -8.84
CA PHE A 219 6.12 12.71 -10.03
C PHE A 219 7.05 13.31 -11.09
N GLU A 220 6.95 14.62 -11.34
CA GLU A 220 7.82 15.33 -12.29
C GLU A 220 9.28 15.35 -11.85
N ALA A 221 9.55 15.37 -10.54
CA ALA A 221 10.90 15.28 -9.99
C ALA A 221 11.57 13.91 -10.17
N HIS A 222 10.81 12.83 -10.41
CA HIS A 222 11.38 11.51 -10.71
C HIS A 222 11.87 11.46 -12.16
N LEU A 223 13.03 10.86 -12.40
CA LEU A 223 13.53 10.60 -13.75
C LEU A 223 12.59 9.64 -14.49
N TYR A 224 12.52 9.74 -15.82
CA TYR A 224 11.63 8.89 -16.63
C TYR A 224 11.87 7.39 -16.39
N GLU A 225 13.13 6.98 -16.22
CA GLU A 225 13.54 5.60 -15.93
C GLU A 225 12.99 5.08 -14.58
N ASP A 226 12.81 5.97 -13.60
CA ASP A 226 12.33 5.63 -12.26
C ASP A 226 10.81 5.56 -12.15
N ARG A 227 10.08 5.98 -13.20
CA ARG A 227 8.62 6.05 -13.24
C ARG A 227 7.95 4.72 -13.62
N LEU A 228 8.71 3.66 -13.92
CA LEU A 228 8.17 2.32 -14.21
C LEU A 228 7.09 2.32 -15.32
N GLY A 229 7.17 3.26 -16.28
CA GLY A 229 6.17 3.42 -17.34
C GLY A 229 4.85 4.08 -16.90
N ALA A 230 4.71 4.47 -15.64
CA ALA A 230 3.54 5.19 -15.13
C ALA A 230 3.43 6.57 -15.77
N SER A 231 2.18 7.01 -15.99
CA SER A 231 1.81 8.30 -16.56
C SER A 231 1.45 9.36 -15.51
N SER A 232 1.24 8.93 -14.26
CA SER A 232 0.87 9.80 -13.15
C SER A 232 1.47 9.31 -11.83
N PHE A 233 1.51 10.20 -10.82
CA PHE A 233 1.94 9.85 -9.47
C PHE A 233 1.12 8.69 -8.88
N ARG A 234 -0.20 8.71 -9.06
CA ARG A 234 -1.11 7.70 -8.50
C ARG A 234 -0.84 6.32 -9.07
N GLU A 235 -0.62 6.23 -10.38
CA GLU A 235 -0.26 4.97 -11.03
C GLU A 235 1.10 4.44 -10.54
N LEU A 236 2.10 5.32 -10.40
CA LEU A 236 3.40 4.96 -9.84
C LEU A 236 3.29 4.51 -8.38
N LEU A 237 2.48 5.20 -7.58
CA LEU A 237 2.21 4.87 -6.18
C LEU A 237 1.53 3.51 -6.08
N ASP A 238 0.53 3.23 -6.91
CA ASP A 238 -0.17 1.95 -6.91
C ASP A 238 0.76 0.80 -7.32
N LEU A 239 1.60 0.97 -8.35
CA LEU A 239 2.60 -0.02 -8.73
C LEU A 239 3.56 -0.35 -7.57
N ARG A 240 4.12 0.66 -6.91
CA ARG A 240 5.07 0.47 -5.80
C ARG A 240 4.40 -0.01 -4.50
N ALA A 241 3.17 0.42 -4.24
CA ALA A 241 2.47 0.10 -3.00
C ALA A 241 1.61 -1.18 -3.10
N SER A 242 1.34 -1.69 -4.30
CA SER A 242 0.51 -2.88 -4.58
C SER A 242 0.83 -4.03 -3.62
N HIS A 243 2.09 -4.49 -3.63
CA HIS A 243 2.56 -5.59 -2.78
C HIS A 243 2.22 -5.40 -1.29
N GLY A 244 2.49 -4.21 -0.75
CA GLY A 244 2.20 -3.90 0.66
C GLY A 244 0.71 -3.70 0.95
N ARG A 245 -0.12 -3.34 -0.05
CA ARG A 245 -1.58 -3.28 0.09
C ARG A 245 -2.19 -4.68 0.00
N ASP A 246 -1.68 -5.53 -0.88
CA ASP A 246 -2.13 -6.91 -1.05
C ASP A 246 -1.81 -7.75 0.18
N LEU A 247 -0.60 -7.62 0.74
CA LEU A 247 -0.25 -8.28 2.00
C LEU A 247 -1.16 -7.86 3.15
N ARG A 248 -1.51 -6.56 3.23
CA ARG A 248 -2.46 -6.06 4.22
C ARG A 248 -3.87 -6.60 4.01
N ARG A 249 -4.33 -6.66 2.77
CA ARG A 249 -5.64 -7.23 2.41
C ARG A 249 -5.71 -8.71 2.78
N PHE A 250 -4.66 -9.47 2.47
CA PHE A 250 -4.57 -10.88 2.86
C PHE A 250 -4.66 -11.05 4.37
N ALA A 251 -3.87 -10.28 5.14
CA ALA A 251 -3.92 -10.34 6.60
C ALA A 251 -5.28 -9.92 7.17
N GLN A 252 -5.97 -8.94 6.56
CA GLN A 252 -7.32 -8.55 6.95
C GLN A 252 -8.33 -9.67 6.73
N ASN A 253 -8.27 -10.35 5.57
CA ASN A 253 -9.15 -11.48 5.29
C ASN A 253 -8.89 -12.63 6.28
N GLU A 254 -7.64 -12.96 6.59
CA GLU A 254 -7.33 -13.98 7.62
C GLU A 254 -7.86 -13.58 9.01
N MET A 255 -7.80 -12.29 9.36
CA MET A 255 -8.38 -11.79 10.61
C MET A 255 -9.90 -11.93 10.65
N GLU A 256 -10.59 -11.65 9.52
CA GLU A 256 -12.03 -11.83 9.40
C GLU A 256 -12.43 -13.31 9.52
N ASP A 257 -11.74 -14.21 8.82
CA ASP A 257 -11.97 -15.65 8.88
C ASP A 257 -11.76 -16.21 10.30
N LEU A 258 -10.69 -15.77 10.98
CA LEU A 258 -10.43 -16.16 12.37
C LEU A 258 -11.49 -15.61 13.33
N ALA A 259 -11.97 -14.38 13.11
CA ALA A 259 -13.02 -13.80 13.92
C ALA A 259 -14.35 -14.58 13.77
N GLU A 260 -14.70 -15.01 12.56
CA GLU A 260 -15.86 -15.86 12.32
C GLU A 260 -15.72 -17.22 13.01
N GLN A 261 -14.55 -17.86 12.93
CA GLN A 261 -14.27 -19.12 13.64
C GLN A 261 -14.44 -18.97 15.16
N ILE A 262 -13.88 -17.91 15.75
CA ILE A 262 -14.01 -17.63 17.18
C ILE A 262 -15.47 -17.48 17.57
N GLU A 263 -16.27 -16.73 16.80
CA GLU A 263 -17.69 -16.55 17.11
C GLU A 263 -18.45 -17.88 17.02
N THR A 264 -18.15 -18.70 16.01
CA THR A 264 -18.77 -20.02 15.85
C THR A 264 -18.46 -20.95 17.03
N GLU A 265 -17.21 -20.97 17.49
CA GLU A 265 -16.81 -21.71 18.70
C GLU A 265 -17.49 -21.18 19.96
N ARG A 266 -17.62 -19.86 20.08
CA ARG A 266 -18.27 -19.19 21.23
C ARG A 266 -19.74 -19.59 21.32
N VAL A 267 -20.46 -19.55 20.20
CA VAL A 267 -21.88 -19.96 20.10
C VAL A 267 -22.02 -21.44 20.48
N ALA A 268 -21.19 -22.32 19.92
CA ALA A 268 -21.22 -23.75 20.27
C ALA A 268 -20.93 -23.98 21.77
N GLY A 269 -20.00 -23.22 22.35
CA GLY A 269 -19.70 -23.21 23.77
C GLY A 269 -20.88 -22.77 24.65
N ASP A 270 -21.59 -21.72 24.23
CA ASP A 270 -22.78 -21.19 24.91
C ASP A 270 -23.97 -22.18 24.86
N GLU A 271 -24.09 -22.99 23.80
CA GLU A 271 -25.14 -24.03 23.64
C GLU A 271 -24.86 -25.32 24.43
N LEU A 272 -23.58 -25.65 24.65
CA LEU A 272 -23.13 -26.90 25.27
C LEU A 272 -23.81 -27.23 26.63
N PRO A 273 -23.99 -26.28 27.57
CA PRO A 273 -24.66 -26.56 28.84
C PRO A 273 -26.13 -26.95 28.67
N GLY A 274 -26.82 -26.35 27.69
CA GLY A 274 -28.22 -26.67 27.37
C GLY A 274 -28.35 -28.10 26.85
N LEU A 275 -27.51 -28.47 25.88
CA LEU A 275 -27.45 -29.83 25.35
C LEU A 275 -27.10 -30.87 26.42
N LYS A 276 -26.18 -30.57 27.34
CA LYS A 276 -25.86 -31.45 28.48
C LYS A 276 -27.05 -31.65 29.42
N LYS A 277 -27.81 -30.59 29.73
CA LYS A 277 -29.03 -30.72 30.55
C LYS A 277 -30.08 -31.60 29.85
N GLU A 278 -30.26 -31.40 28.55
CA GLU A 278 -31.21 -32.18 27.77
C GLU A 278 -30.80 -33.66 27.68
N GLN A 279 -29.51 -33.94 27.50
CA GLN A 279 -28.97 -35.29 27.55
C GLN A 279 -29.29 -35.98 28.88
N VAL A 280 -29.09 -35.29 30.01
CA VAL A 280 -29.42 -35.83 31.35
C VAL A 280 -30.92 -36.10 31.48
N ARG A 281 -31.78 -35.18 31.02
CA ARG A 281 -33.25 -35.33 31.04
C ARG A 281 -33.71 -36.55 30.24
N LEU A 282 -33.24 -36.67 29.00
CA LEU A 282 -33.59 -37.79 28.11
C LEU A 282 -33.09 -39.13 28.67
N THR A 283 -31.91 -39.14 29.30
CA THR A 283 -31.37 -40.35 29.94
C THR A 283 -32.22 -40.79 31.14
N ALA A 284 -32.76 -39.84 31.91
CA ALA A 284 -33.66 -40.14 33.01
C ALA A 284 -35.01 -40.71 32.53
N LEU A 285 -35.61 -40.11 31.49
CA LEU A 285 -36.82 -40.61 30.85
C LEU A 285 -36.64 -42.04 30.32
N LEU A 286 -35.53 -42.31 29.63
CA LEU A 286 -35.18 -43.65 29.17
C LEU A 286 -35.11 -44.68 30.31
N ALA A 287 -34.64 -44.28 31.49
CA ALA A 287 -34.58 -45.15 32.66
C ALA A 287 -35.98 -45.42 33.25
N GLU A 288 -36.86 -44.42 33.23
CA GLU A 288 -38.26 -44.55 33.66
C GLU A 288 -39.05 -45.48 32.73
N ASP A 289 -38.95 -45.29 31.42
CA ASP A 289 -39.59 -46.13 30.41
C ASP A 289 -39.13 -47.60 30.54
N LYS A 290 -37.84 -47.83 30.79
CA LYS A 290 -37.30 -49.18 31.06
C LYS A 290 -37.96 -49.82 32.28
N ARG A 291 -38.17 -49.06 33.37
CA ARG A 291 -38.84 -49.57 34.59
C ARG A 291 -40.31 -49.87 34.32
N ALA A 292 -41.03 -48.96 33.66
CA ALA A 292 -42.44 -49.14 33.32
C ALA A 292 -42.64 -50.39 32.45
N ARG A 293 -41.75 -50.63 31.47
CA ARG A 293 -41.75 -51.84 30.65
C ARG A 293 -41.57 -53.12 31.47
N GLY A 294 -40.70 -53.11 32.48
CA GLY A 294 -40.51 -54.25 33.38
C GLY A 294 -41.76 -54.63 34.19
N GLY A 295 -42.61 -53.65 34.52
CA GLY A 295 -43.88 -53.86 35.23
C GLY A 295 -44.99 -54.48 34.38
N LEU A 296 -44.84 -54.56 33.06
CA LEU A 296 -45.82 -55.13 32.13
C LEU A 296 -45.58 -56.63 31.83
N VAL A 297 -44.58 -57.26 32.46
CA VAL A 297 -44.25 -58.68 32.25
C VAL A 297 -45.21 -59.59 33.01
N VAL A 298 -45.91 -60.48 32.30
CA VAL A 298 -46.86 -61.44 32.88
C VAL A 298 -46.12 -62.58 33.61
N VAL A 299 -46.64 -63.01 34.76
CA VAL A 299 -46.10 -64.12 35.57
C VAL A 299 -45.98 -65.40 34.71
N GLY A 300 -44.77 -65.95 34.60
CA GLY A 300 -44.43 -67.07 33.72
C GLY A 300 -43.77 -66.69 32.38
N GLY A 301 -43.62 -65.40 32.07
CA GLY A 301 -42.99 -64.87 30.85
C GLY A 301 -41.57 -64.32 31.02
N GLU A 302 -40.97 -64.46 32.21
CA GLU A 302 -39.70 -63.81 32.58
C GLU A 302 -38.52 -64.21 31.68
N ALA A 303 -38.39 -65.50 31.35
CA ALA A 303 -37.35 -65.97 30.43
C ALA A 303 -37.51 -65.40 29.01
N ARG A 304 -38.77 -65.27 28.55
CA ARG A 304 -39.09 -64.65 27.24
C ARG A 304 -38.84 -63.15 27.24
N ALA A 305 -39.13 -62.47 28.36
CA ALA A 305 -38.85 -61.04 28.53
C ALA A 305 -37.34 -60.75 28.55
N GLN A 306 -36.54 -61.56 29.27
CA GLN A 306 -35.08 -61.45 29.27
C GLN A 306 -34.49 -61.73 27.88
N ARG A 307 -34.98 -62.75 27.17
CA ARG A 307 -34.54 -63.03 25.79
C ARG A 307 -34.90 -61.90 24.83
N LEU A 308 -36.10 -61.34 24.93
CA LEU A 308 -36.52 -60.18 24.14
C LEU A 308 -35.68 -58.93 24.46
N GLU A 309 -35.25 -58.74 25.71
CA GLU A 309 -34.36 -57.65 26.10
C GLU A 309 -32.94 -57.82 25.54
N ALA A 310 -32.40 -59.05 25.55
CA ALA A 310 -31.13 -59.38 24.93
C ALA A 310 -31.16 -59.17 23.41
N VAL A 311 -32.23 -59.61 22.73
CA VAL A 311 -32.43 -59.40 21.29
C VAL A 311 -32.57 -57.92 20.97
N ASN A 312 -33.38 -57.16 21.70
CA ASN A 312 -33.48 -55.71 21.51
C ASN A 312 -32.14 -54.98 21.77
N GLY A 313 -31.38 -55.40 22.77
CA GLY A 313 -30.04 -54.87 23.02
C GLY A 313 -29.09 -55.13 21.85
N ALA A 314 -29.15 -56.33 21.26
CA ALA A 314 -28.39 -56.68 20.07
C ALA A 314 -28.84 -55.89 18.83
N VAL A 315 -30.15 -55.69 18.62
CA VAL A 315 -30.69 -54.83 17.56
C VAL A 315 -30.15 -53.41 17.68
N VAL A 316 -30.22 -52.82 18.87
CA VAL A 316 -29.74 -51.45 19.11
C VAL A 316 -28.23 -51.35 18.88
N ALA A 317 -27.45 -52.31 19.36
CA ALA A 317 -26.00 -52.33 19.16
C ALA A 317 -25.62 -52.44 17.67
N LYS A 318 -26.24 -53.38 16.94
CA LYS A 318 -26.01 -53.56 15.50
C LYS A 318 -26.48 -52.35 14.68
N GLN A 319 -27.62 -51.76 15.05
CA GLN A 319 -28.11 -50.54 14.42
C GLN A 319 -27.13 -49.37 14.63
N ALA A 320 -26.60 -49.21 15.85
CA ALA A 320 -25.61 -48.17 16.14
C ALA A 320 -24.30 -48.37 15.36
N GLU A 321 -23.82 -49.60 15.20
CA GLU A 321 -22.66 -49.94 14.37
C GLU A 321 -22.91 -49.64 12.88
N VAL A 322 -24.08 -50.01 12.35
CA VAL A 322 -24.49 -49.68 10.97
C VAL A 322 -24.59 -48.17 10.77
N ASP A 323 -25.18 -47.43 11.71
CA ASP A 323 -25.29 -45.97 11.63
C ASP A 323 -23.93 -45.28 11.75
N ALA A 324 -22.99 -45.85 12.51
CA ALA A 324 -21.61 -45.38 12.53
C ALA A 324 -20.91 -45.59 11.17
N LEU A 325 -21.09 -46.77 10.55
CA LEU A 325 -20.54 -47.05 9.22
C LEU A 325 -21.17 -46.16 8.14
N LYS A 326 -22.50 -45.94 8.15
CA LYS A 326 -23.18 -45.04 7.23
C LYS A 326 -22.73 -43.58 7.37
N ARG A 327 -22.53 -43.10 8.59
CA ARG A 327 -21.96 -41.75 8.82
C ARG A 327 -20.55 -41.65 8.25
N ARG A 328 -19.73 -42.68 8.48
CA ARG A 328 -18.37 -42.74 7.93
C ARG A 328 -18.36 -42.79 6.40
N ASP A 329 -19.26 -43.55 5.80
CA ASP A 329 -19.47 -43.61 4.36
C ASP A 329 -19.80 -42.22 3.79
N LYS A 330 -20.80 -41.55 4.38
CA LYS A 330 -21.18 -40.19 3.99
C LYS A 330 -20.01 -39.21 4.09
N SER A 331 -19.27 -39.22 5.21
CA SER A 331 -18.09 -38.35 5.37
C SER A 331 -16.98 -38.64 4.35
N LEU A 332 -16.76 -39.91 3.99
CA LEU A 332 -15.78 -40.27 2.96
C LEU A 332 -16.26 -39.87 1.56
N SER A 333 -17.56 -39.99 1.27
CA SER A 333 -18.14 -39.51 0.02
C SER A 333 -18.01 -38.00 -0.12
N ASP A 334 -18.34 -37.25 0.93
CA ASP A 334 -18.20 -35.78 0.95
C ASP A 334 -16.73 -35.36 0.77
N LEU A 335 -15.81 -36.10 1.37
CA LEU A 335 -14.38 -35.88 1.19
C LEU A 335 -13.93 -36.18 -0.26
N ALA A 336 -14.47 -37.23 -0.90
CA ALA A 336 -14.18 -37.53 -2.30
C ALA A 336 -14.62 -36.38 -3.21
N ASP A 337 -15.82 -35.85 -3.00
CA ASP A 337 -16.35 -34.70 -3.75
C ASP A 337 -15.51 -33.44 -3.51
N ALA A 338 -15.10 -33.19 -2.27
CA ALA A 338 -14.22 -32.06 -1.93
C ALA A 338 -12.84 -32.17 -2.59
N ILE A 339 -12.22 -33.36 -2.59
CA ILE A 339 -10.94 -33.61 -3.28
C ILE A 339 -11.10 -33.33 -4.78
N LYS A 340 -12.21 -33.75 -5.37
CA LYS A 340 -12.50 -33.51 -6.78
C LYS A 340 -12.65 -32.01 -7.08
N ASP A 341 -13.41 -31.25 -6.29
CA ASP A 341 -13.54 -29.80 -6.44
C ASP A 341 -12.18 -29.09 -6.32
N VAL A 342 -11.35 -29.50 -5.35
CA VAL A 342 -10.01 -28.93 -5.18
C VAL A 342 -9.14 -29.23 -6.40
N THR A 343 -9.11 -30.48 -6.86
CA THR A 343 -8.24 -30.94 -7.95
C THR A 343 -8.65 -30.36 -9.31
N ASP A 344 -9.95 -30.39 -9.62
CA ASP A 344 -10.46 -30.04 -10.95
C ASP A 344 -10.70 -28.53 -11.10
N ARG A 345 -11.01 -27.82 -9.99
CA ARG A 345 -11.42 -26.41 -10.03
C ARG A 345 -10.44 -25.48 -9.31
N ARG A 346 -10.14 -25.73 -8.03
CA ARG A 346 -9.43 -24.74 -7.19
C ARG A 346 -7.94 -24.65 -7.49
N LEU A 347 -7.22 -25.77 -7.53
CA LEU A 347 -5.78 -25.77 -7.78
C LEU A 347 -5.44 -25.18 -9.16
N PRO A 348 -6.16 -25.53 -10.25
CA PRO A 348 -5.94 -24.87 -11.55
C PRO A 348 -6.27 -23.38 -11.52
N ALA A 349 -7.32 -22.96 -10.81
CA ALA A 349 -7.72 -21.56 -10.72
C ALA A 349 -6.63 -20.67 -10.10
N ILE A 350 -5.94 -21.15 -9.05
CA ILE A 350 -4.83 -20.42 -8.43
C ILE A 350 -3.72 -20.12 -9.44
N ARG A 351 -3.36 -21.11 -10.27
CA ARG A 351 -2.35 -20.89 -11.31
C ARG A 351 -2.81 -19.87 -12.36
N VAL A 352 -4.05 -19.98 -12.82
CA VAL A 352 -4.62 -19.04 -13.82
C VAL A 352 -4.67 -17.62 -13.26
N GLU A 353 -4.97 -17.47 -11.97
CA GLU A 353 -4.97 -16.18 -11.28
C GLU A 353 -3.55 -15.60 -11.18
N LEU A 354 -2.56 -16.40 -10.78
CA LEU A 354 -1.15 -15.97 -10.79
C LEU A 354 -0.68 -15.57 -12.20
N GLU A 355 -1.03 -16.33 -13.22
CA GLU A 355 -0.66 -16.03 -14.61
C GLU A 355 -1.30 -14.73 -15.10
N ARG A 356 -2.56 -14.45 -14.71
CA ARG A 356 -3.26 -13.20 -15.01
C ARG A 356 -2.63 -12.01 -14.29
N ASP A 357 -2.43 -12.13 -12.98
CA ASP A 357 -2.02 -11.01 -12.13
C ASP A 357 -0.55 -10.60 -12.37
N TYR A 358 0.28 -11.56 -12.80
CA TYR A 358 1.69 -11.35 -13.10
C TYR A 358 2.03 -11.53 -14.59
N ALA A 359 1.08 -11.26 -15.48
CA ALA A 359 1.28 -11.39 -16.93
C ALA A 359 2.47 -10.56 -17.45
N SER A 360 2.77 -9.42 -16.82
CA SER A 360 3.90 -8.55 -17.15
C SER A 360 5.27 -9.15 -16.81
N ALA A 361 5.33 -10.25 -16.04
CA ALA A 361 6.58 -10.94 -15.73
C ALA A 361 7.20 -11.66 -16.95
N GLY A 362 6.44 -11.86 -18.03
CA GLY A 362 6.96 -12.39 -19.30
C GLY A 362 7.36 -13.87 -19.28
N LEU A 363 6.86 -14.65 -18.31
CA LEU A 363 7.10 -16.08 -18.20
C LEU A 363 6.41 -16.87 -19.34
N THR A 364 7.09 -17.90 -19.83
CA THR A 364 6.55 -18.81 -20.85
C THR A 364 5.52 -19.78 -20.28
N THR A 365 4.67 -20.34 -21.13
CA THR A 365 3.67 -21.35 -20.72
C THR A 365 4.30 -22.56 -20.02
N THR A 366 5.50 -22.98 -20.44
CA THR A 366 6.28 -24.05 -19.82
C THR A 366 6.82 -23.68 -18.44
N GLU A 367 7.18 -22.41 -18.21
CA GLU A 367 7.60 -21.95 -16.89
C GLU A 367 6.41 -21.91 -15.92
N TRP A 368 5.24 -21.44 -16.39
CA TRP A 368 4.00 -21.44 -15.61
C TRP A 368 3.53 -22.84 -15.21
N GLN A 369 3.82 -23.88 -16.00
CA GLN A 369 3.51 -25.28 -15.62
C GLN A 369 4.23 -25.73 -14.34
N ASN A 370 5.36 -25.14 -13.98
CA ASN A 370 6.06 -25.46 -12.73
C ASN A 370 5.35 -24.92 -11.48
N PHE A 371 4.33 -24.07 -11.65
CA PHE A 371 3.52 -23.52 -10.57
C PHE A 371 2.24 -24.35 -10.31
N ASP A 372 2.06 -25.46 -11.02
CA ASP A 372 0.94 -26.38 -10.78
C ASP A 372 1.00 -26.92 -9.33
N LEU A 373 0.00 -26.57 -8.52
CA LEU A 373 -0.16 -27.14 -7.19
C LEU A 373 -0.78 -28.54 -7.30
N ARG A 374 -0.18 -29.52 -6.61
CA ARG A 374 -0.62 -30.93 -6.61
C ARG A 374 -0.52 -31.52 -5.21
N PHE A 375 -1.39 -32.48 -4.89
CA PHE A 375 -1.21 -33.29 -3.69
C PHE A 375 0.09 -34.11 -3.81
N THR A 376 0.81 -34.27 -2.69
CA THR A 376 2.04 -35.07 -2.64
C THR A 376 1.78 -36.57 -2.78
N GLY A 377 0.55 -37.02 -2.52
CA GLY A 377 0.09 -38.39 -2.74
C GLY A 377 -1.21 -38.44 -3.53
N ASP A 378 -1.87 -39.60 -3.53
CA ASP A 378 -3.16 -39.82 -4.21
C ASP A 378 -4.31 -39.90 -3.18
N PRO A 379 -4.90 -38.76 -2.78
CA PRO A 379 -5.99 -38.75 -1.81
C PRO A 379 -7.26 -39.42 -2.36
N ALA A 380 -7.49 -39.39 -3.67
CA ALA A 380 -8.65 -40.02 -4.29
C ALA A 380 -8.61 -41.55 -4.11
N SER A 381 -7.46 -42.17 -4.38
CA SER A 381 -7.29 -43.62 -4.17
C SER A 381 -7.42 -44.01 -2.69
N ILE A 382 -6.91 -43.21 -1.76
CA ILE A 382 -7.07 -43.46 -0.32
C ILE A 382 -8.55 -43.48 0.08
N VAL A 383 -9.33 -42.49 -0.37
CA VAL A 383 -10.75 -42.39 -0.05
C VAL A 383 -11.54 -43.54 -0.67
N GLU A 384 -11.25 -43.89 -1.92
CA GLU A 384 -11.89 -45.01 -2.62
C GLU A 384 -11.65 -46.36 -1.90
N GLN A 385 -10.40 -46.61 -1.47
CA GLN A 385 -10.07 -47.80 -0.68
C GLN A 385 -10.84 -47.84 0.64
N ARG A 386 -10.99 -46.70 1.31
CA ARG A 386 -11.73 -46.61 2.58
C ARG A 386 -13.24 -46.78 2.39
N LEU A 387 -13.83 -46.20 1.34
CA LEU A 387 -15.23 -46.41 0.97
C LEU A 387 -15.52 -47.89 0.69
N THR A 388 -14.66 -48.53 -0.10
CA THR A 388 -14.78 -49.97 -0.40
C THR A 388 -14.75 -50.82 0.88
N ALA A 389 -13.86 -50.49 1.82
CA ALA A 389 -13.78 -51.19 3.10
C ALA A 389 -15.04 -50.96 3.97
N VAL A 390 -15.59 -49.74 3.99
CA VAL A 390 -16.84 -49.42 4.71
C VAL A 390 -18.02 -50.15 4.10
N HIS A 391 -18.20 -50.10 2.79
CA HIS A 391 -19.25 -50.84 2.09
C HIS A 391 -19.21 -52.34 2.38
N LYS A 392 -18.01 -52.94 2.36
CA LYS A 392 -17.81 -54.35 2.71
C LYS A 392 -18.23 -54.63 4.16
N ALA A 393 -17.75 -53.83 5.10
CA ALA A 393 -18.09 -53.98 6.52
C ALA A 393 -19.59 -53.80 6.79
N THR A 394 -20.25 -52.85 6.11
CA THR A 394 -21.71 -52.67 6.19
C THR A 394 -22.45 -53.89 5.63
N GLY A 395 -22.01 -54.43 4.49
CA GLY A 395 -22.60 -55.62 3.90
C GLY A 395 -22.50 -56.86 4.81
N GLU A 396 -21.33 -57.07 5.42
CA GLU A 396 -21.09 -58.16 6.38
C GLU A 396 -21.95 -58.02 7.65
N LEU A 397 -22.13 -56.79 8.14
CA LEU A 397 -22.88 -56.51 9.36
C LEU A 397 -24.41 -56.62 9.17
N VAL A 398 -24.92 -56.15 8.03
CA VAL A 398 -26.36 -56.18 7.70
C VAL A 398 -26.81 -57.60 7.34
N GLY A 399 -26.00 -58.30 6.53
CA GLY A 399 -26.30 -59.64 6.03
C GLY A 399 -27.43 -59.71 5.01
N PRO A 400 -27.76 -60.92 4.52
CA PRO A 400 -28.78 -61.13 3.50
C PRO A 400 -30.22 -60.97 4.02
N GLY A 401 -31.10 -60.58 3.10
CA GLY A 401 -32.56 -60.47 3.29
C GLY A 401 -33.18 -61.70 3.94
N VAL A 402 -33.85 -61.52 5.09
CA VAL A 402 -34.74 -62.56 5.61
C VAL A 402 -36.03 -62.56 4.78
N PRO A 403 -36.44 -63.71 4.21
CA PRO A 403 -37.69 -63.79 3.45
C PRO A 403 -38.89 -63.47 4.33
N LYS A 404 -39.90 -62.78 3.77
CA LYS A 404 -41.14 -62.48 4.51
C LYS A 404 -41.84 -63.76 4.95
N PRO A 405 -42.28 -63.87 6.21
CA PRO A 405 -42.99 -65.04 6.70
C PRO A 405 -44.29 -65.29 5.91
N THR A 406 -44.50 -66.53 5.48
CA THR A 406 -45.72 -66.98 4.77
C THR A 406 -46.73 -67.67 5.70
N LYS A 407 -46.41 -67.81 6.99
CA LYS A 407 -47.24 -68.46 8.01
C LYS A 407 -47.38 -67.59 9.27
N PRO A 408 -48.42 -67.80 10.10
CA PRO A 408 -48.59 -67.09 11.38
C PRO A 408 -47.41 -67.32 12.34
N ALA A 409 -47.08 -66.31 13.16
CA ALA A 409 -45.89 -66.30 14.03
C ALA A 409 -45.81 -67.45 15.06
N HIS A 410 -46.93 -68.07 15.42
CA HIS A 410 -46.97 -69.20 16.36
C HIS A 410 -46.65 -70.55 15.71
N GLU A 411 -46.59 -70.61 14.37
CA GLU A 411 -46.27 -71.81 13.58
C GLU A 411 -44.83 -71.78 13.02
N LEU A 412 -44.10 -70.69 13.28
CA LEU A 412 -42.73 -70.50 12.80
C LEU A 412 -41.71 -70.84 13.89
N PRO A 413 -40.64 -71.58 13.56
CA PRO A 413 -39.51 -71.70 14.47
C PRO A 413 -38.86 -70.31 14.67
N PRO A 414 -38.24 -70.05 15.84
CA PRO A 414 -37.57 -68.79 16.10
C PRO A 414 -36.43 -68.57 15.06
N TYR A 415 -36.37 -67.35 14.51
CA TYR A 415 -35.33 -66.95 13.54
C TYR A 415 -33.93 -66.95 14.14
N VAL A 416 -33.83 -66.84 15.46
CA VAL A 416 -32.60 -66.97 16.23
C VAL A 416 -32.85 -67.97 17.36
N ALA A 417 -32.16 -69.10 17.34
CA ALA A 417 -32.25 -70.10 18.41
C ALA A 417 -31.74 -69.53 19.75
N ASP A 418 -32.27 -70.03 20.86
CA ASP A 418 -32.04 -69.46 22.21
C ASP A 418 -30.58 -69.59 22.69
N ASP A 419 -29.82 -70.52 22.11
CA ASP A 419 -28.42 -70.83 22.41
C ASP A 419 -27.40 -70.09 21.53
N VAL A 420 -27.86 -69.33 20.52
CA VAL A 420 -26.99 -68.61 19.60
C VAL A 420 -26.50 -67.29 20.20
N GLU A 421 -25.20 -67.04 20.07
CA GLU A 421 -24.57 -65.77 20.43
C GLU A 421 -25.03 -64.65 19.49
N LEU A 422 -25.78 -63.67 20.02
CA LEU A 422 -26.42 -62.61 19.24
C LEU A 422 -25.41 -61.68 18.51
N ALA A 423 -24.14 -61.68 18.92
CA ALA A 423 -23.10 -60.84 18.34
C ALA A 423 -22.70 -61.27 16.90
N VAL A 424 -22.83 -62.56 16.57
CA VAL A 424 -22.46 -63.13 15.26
C VAL A 424 -23.65 -63.24 14.29
N VAL A 425 -24.86 -62.89 14.75
CA VAL A 425 -26.07 -62.93 13.92
C VAL A 425 -26.17 -61.63 13.09
N PRO A 426 -26.43 -61.72 11.77
CA PRO A 426 -26.57 -60.52 10.94
C PRO A 426 -27.76 -59.66 11.34
N GLN A 427 -27.65 -58.34 11.17
CA GLN A 427 -28.67 -57.39 11.63
C GLN A 427 -30.06 -57.72 11.09
N GLN A 428 -30.19 -58.11 9.82
CA GLN A 428 -31.49 -58.42 9.24
C GLN A 428 -32.16 -59.65 9.85
N VAL A 429 -31.39 -60.57 10.44
CA VAL A 429 -31.91 -61.76 11.14
C VAL A 429 -32.33 -61.42 12.57
N VAL A 430 -31.63 -60.51 13.25
CA VAL A 430 -31.99 -60.05 14.61
C VAL A 430 -33.22 -59.11 14.60
N ASN A 431 -33.49 -58.43 13.48
CA ASN A 431 -34.62 -57.51 13.32
C ASN A 431 -35.98 -58.18 13.06
N VAL A 432 -36.00 -59.50 12.79
CA VAL A 432 -37.21 -60.31 12.51
C VAL A 432 -37.58 -61.11 13.75
#